data_AF-A0A6G9Z716-F1
#
_entry.id   AF-A0A6G9Z716-F1
#
_cell.length_a   1.000
_cell.length_b   1.000
_cell.length_c   1.000
_cell.angle_alpha   90.00
_cell.angle_beta   90.00
_cell.angle_gamma   90.00
#
_symmetry.space_group_name_H-M   'P 1'
#
loop_
_entity.id
_entity.type
_entity.pdbx_description
1 polymer ?
#
loop_
_entity_poly.entity_id
_entity_poly.type
_entity_poly.pdbx_seq_one_letter_code
_entity_poly.pdbx_strand_id
1 'polypeptide(L)'
;MNSPDRLTRALEFGVRLLPPGRRDLGAAMLAEAASITPGPTRRRWLLGTGWFITKEGTMTWLKLTSIAGSALFILWILYNGMDSGWTGTRPEIVSYIAIMTLLALNIALMSRGLLAQRHHTGR
;
A
#
# COMPACT_ATOMS: atom_id res chain seq x y z
N MET A 1 6.58 -22.85 29.26
CA MET A 1 5.77 -22.24 28.18
C MET A 1 6.18 -20.78 28.03
N ASN A 2 7.02 -20.47 27.05
CA ASN A 2 7.44 -19.09 26.79
C ASN A 2 6.30 -18.35 26.10
N SER A 3 5.81 -17.27 26.68
CA SER A 3 4.86 -16.38 26.01
C SER A 3 5.46 -15.97 24.66
N PRO A 4 4.70 -16.00 23.54
CA PRO A 4 5.21 -15.51 22.28
C PRO A 4 5.71 -14.08 22.47
N ASP A 5 7.00 -13.89 22.18
CA ASP A 5 7.69 -12.60 22.22
C ASP A 5 6.80 -11.57 21.54
N ARG A 6 6.55 -10.42 22.18
CA ARG A 6 5.66 -9.36 21.65
C ARG A 6 5.97 -9.00 20.20
N LEU A 7 7.25 -9.11 19.83
CA LEU A 7 7.77 -8.87 18.49
C LEU A 7 7.24 -9.88 17.46
N THR A 8 7.17 -11.18 17.79
CA THR A 8 6.61 -12.20 16.90
C THR A 8 5.14 -11.93 16.60
N ARG A 9 4.34 -11.58 17.61
CA ARG A 9 2.92 -11.21 17.43
C ARG A 9 2.75 -9.98 16.55
N ALA A 10 3.60 -8.96 16.74
CA ALA A 10 3.57 -7.77 15.89
C ALA A 10 3.89 -8.11 14.43
N LEU A 11 4.85 -9.00 14.18
CA LEU A 11 5.23 -9.43 12.84
C LEU A 11 4.16 -10.33 12.20
N GLU A 12 3.51 -11.21 12.94
CA GLU A 12 2.36 -11.99 12.44
C GLU A 12 1.24 -11.07 11.94
N PHE A 13 0.94 -10.01 12.70
CA PHE A 13 0.00 -8.98 12.25
C PHE A 13 0.51 -8.26 11.00
N GLY A 14 1.80 -7.91 10.96
CA GLY A 14 2.44 -7.30 9.79
C GLY A 14 2.37 -8.17 8.53
N VAL A 15 2.54 -9.49 8.65
CA VAL A 15 2.38 -10.43 7.52
C VAL A 15 0.96 -10.43 6.97
N ARG A 16 -0.07 -10.28 7.82
CA ARG A 16 -1.46 -10.18 7.36
C ARG A 16 -1.70 -8.92 6.52
N LEU A 17 -0.96 -7.85 6.81
CA LEU A 17 -1.01 -6.58 6.06
C LEU A 17 -0.20 -6.61 4.76
N LEU A 18 0.63 -7.65 4.53
CA LEU A 18 1.35 -7.78 3.27
C LEU A 18 0.40 -8.01 2.09
N PRO A 19 0.80 -7.59 0.87
CA PRO A 19 0.13 -7.95 -0.36
C PRO A 19 -0.02 -9.48 -0.47
N PRO A 20 -1.13 -10.00 -1.01
CA PRO A 20 -1.42 -11.44 -1.05
C PRO A 20 -0.25 -12.29 -1.55
N GLY A 21 0.39 -11.90 -2.66
CA GLY A 21 1.53 -12.63 -3.24
C GLY A 21 2.85 -12.58 -2.44
N ARG A 22 2.91 -11.83 -1.33
CA ARG A 22 4.07 -11.76 -0.43
C ARG A 22 3.79 -12.36 0.94
N ARG A 23 2.54 -12.75 1.23
CA ARG A 23 2.15 -13.31 2.54
C ARG A 23 2.85 -14.63 2.82
N ASP A 24 2.95 -15.49 1.82
CA ASP A 24 3.58 -16.81 1.95
C ASP A 24 5.07 -16.68 2.30
N LEU A 25 5.77 -15.74 1.67
CA LEU A 25 7.16 -15.44 1.99
C LEU A 25 7.31 -14.90 3.41
N GLY A 26 6.44 -13.96 3.82
CA GLY A 26 6.43 -13.44 5.19
C GLY A 26 6.14 -14.54 6.24
N ALA A 27 5.23 -15.46 5.93
CA ALA A 27 4.92 -16.61 6.77
C ALA A 27 6.10 -17.60 6.85
N ALA A 28 6.78 -17.87 5.73
CA ALA A 28 7.97 -18.70 5.68
C ALA A 28 9.12 -18.11 6.51
N MET A 29 9.36 -16.79 6.44
CA MET A 29 10.37 -16.11 7.26
C MET A 29 10.09 -16.22 8.77
N LEU A 30 8.81 -16.16 9.16
CA LEU A 30 8.40 -16.35 10.55
C LEU A 30 8.53 -17.81 11.00
N ALA A 31 8.20 -18.76 10.12
CA ALA A 31 8.38 -20.18 10.39
C ALA A 31 9.87 -20.53 10.58
N GLU A 32 10.76 -19.97 9.76
CA GLU A 32 12.21 -20.10 9.92
C GLU A 32 12.69 -19.44 11.22
N ALA A 33 12.16 -18.28 11.59
CA ALA A 33 12.48 -17.64 12.87
C ALA A 33 12.04 -18.48 14.10
N ALA A 34 11.09 -19.39 13.93
CA ALA A 34 10.61 -20.29 14.98
C ALA A 34 11.53 -21.51 15.18
N SER A 35 12.30 -21.91 14.16
CA SER A 35 13.28 -23.01 14.28
C SER A 35 14.60 -22.56 14.92
N ILE A 36 14.89 -21.26 14.93
CA ILE A 36 16.09 -20.68 15.56
C ILE A 36 15.92 -20.64 17.09
N THR A 37 16.94 -21.09 17.82
CA THR A 37 16.96 -21.04 19.28
C THR A 37 16.84 -19.60 19.81
N PRO A 38 16.11 -19.37 20.92
CA PRO A 38 15.96 -18.03 21.49
C PRO A 38 17.33 -17.40 21.80
N GLY A 39 17.61 -16.24 21.19
CA GLY A 39 18.91 -15.57 21.33
C GLY A 39 19.06 -14.32 20.46
N PRO A 40 20.24 -13.69 20.46
CA PRO A 40 20.51 -12.48 19.68
C PRO A 40 20.40 -12.72 18.16
N THR A 41 20.75 -13.91 17.69
CA THR A 41 20.60 -14.31 16.28
C THR A 41 19.14 -14.28 15.84
N ARG A 42 18.24 -14.87 16.64
CA ARG A 42 16.79 -14.84 16.37
C ARG A 42 16.25 -13.42 16.33
N ARG A 43 16.70 -12.53 17.24
CA ARG A 43 16.29 -11.12 17.22
C ARG A 43 16.72 -10.40 15.94
N ARG A 44 17.96 -10.58 15.47
CA ARG A 44 18.43 -10.00 14.21
C ARG A 44 17.62 -10.49 13.02
N TRP A 45 17.29 -11.79 12.99
CA TRP A 45 16.44 -12.37 11.95
C TRP A 45 15.04 -11.75 11.93
N LEU A 46 14.41 -11.63 13.10
CA LEU A 46 13.08 -11.02 13.22
C LEU A 46 13.09 -9.54 12.82
N LEU A 47 14.15 -8.79 13.12
CA LEU A 47 14.32 -7.41 12.65
C LEU A 47 14.43 -7.34 11.12
N GLY A 48 15.17 -8.27 10.49
CA GLY A 48 15.22 -8.39 9.04
C GLY A 48 13.85 -8.69 8.42
N THR A 49 13.07 -9.57 9.06
CA THR A 49 11.68 -9.87 8.67
C THR A 49 10.79 -8.64 8.82
N GLY A 50 10.92 -7.89 9.93
CA GLY A 50 10.18 -6.65 10.15
C GLY A 50 10.52 -5.55 9.14
N TRP A 51 11.80 -5.41 8.80
CA TRP A 51 12.26 -4.50 7.75
C TRP A 51 11.65 -4.85 6.39
N PHE A 52 11.67 -6.14 6.02
CA PHE A 52 11.04 -6.63 4.80
C PHE A 52 9.54 -6.29 4.75
N ILE A 53 8.81 -6.60 5.82
CA ILE A 53 7.37 -6.32 5.93
C ILE A 53 7.10 -4.82 5.77
N THR A 54 7.89 -3.99 6.46
CA THR A 54 7.74 -2.53 6.43
C THR A 54 7.97 -1.99 5.03
N LYS A 55 9.03 -2.43 4.34
CA LYS A 55 9.35 -1.98 2.98
C LYS A 55 8.24 -2.32 1.97
N GLU A 56 7.80 -3.58 1.95
CA GLU A 56 6.76 -4.03 1.01
C GLU A 56 5.39 -3.42 1.35
N GLY A 57 5.07 -3.30 2.65
CA GLY A 57 3.88 -2.61 3.11
C GLY A 57 3.85 -1.15 2.66
N THR A 58 4.96 -0.42 2.86
CA THR A 58 5.07 1.01 2.53
C THR A 58 4.73 1.29 1.06
N MET A 59 5.24 0.48 0.13
CA MET A 59 4.92 0.65 -1.30
C MET A 59 3.43 0.49 -1.60
N THR A 60 2.77 -0.46 -0.93
CA THR A 60 1.34 -0.70 -1.13
C THR A 60 0.51 0.43 -0.54
N TRP A 61 0.87 0.89 0.66
CA TRP A 61 0.24 2.03 1.31
C TRP A 61 0.38 3.31 0.48
N LEU A 62 1.58 3.61 -0.04
CA LEU A 62 1.82 4.78 -0.91
C LEU A 62 0.94 4.76 -2.17
N LYS A 63 0.73 3.58 -2.77
CA LYS A 63 -0.17 3.44 -3.93
C LYS A 63 -1.61 3.74 -3.53
N LEU A 64 -2.08 3.17 -2.42
CA LEU A 64 -3.45 3.40 -1.94
C LEU A 64 -3.68 4.86 -1.55
N THR A 65 -2.74 5.49 -0.84
CA THR A 65 -2.84 6.90 -0.46
C THR A 65 -2.79 7.81 -1.69
N SER A 66 -2.00 7.46 -2.71
CA SER A 66 -1.97 8.21 -3.97
C SER A 66 -3.31 8.12 -4.72
N ILE A 67 -3.92 6.93 -4.78
CA ILE A 67 -5.25 6.73 -5.38
C ILE A 67 -6.32 7.50 -4.60
N ALA A 68 -6.35 7.33 -3.27
CA ALA A 68 -7.34 8.00 -2.41
C ALA A 68 -7.20 9.52 -2.46
N GLY A 69 -5.97 10.04 -2.38
CA GLY A 69 -5.69 11.46 -2.50
C GLY A 69 -6.09 12.02 -3.87
N SER A 70 -5.80 11.29 -4.94
CA SER A 70 -6.21 11.70 -6.30
C SER A 70 -7.74 11.75 -6.44
N ALA A 71 -8.45 10.76 -5.90
CA ALA A 71 -9.92 10.72 -5.93
C ALA A 71 -10.54 11.85 -5.10
N LEU A 72 -10.04 12.09 -3.89
CA LEU A 72 -10.48 13.19 -3.04
C LEU A 72 -10.23 14.55 -3.69
N PHE A 73 -9.08 14.72 -4.35
CA PHE A 73 -8.75 15.95 -5.06
C PHE A 73 -9.66 16.20 -6.26
N ILE A 74 -9.98 15.16 -7.04
CA ILE A 74 -10.98 15.22 -8.11
C ILE A 74 -12.34 15.66 -7.54
N LEU A 75 -12.80 15.02 -6.45
CA LEU A 75 -14.08 15.35 -5.83
C LEU A 75 -14.11 16.79 -5.30
N TRP A 76 -13.00 17.25 -4.73
CA TRP A 76 -12.84 18.62 -4.26
C TRP A 76 -12.91 19.62 -5.41
N ILE A 77 -12.22 19.38 -6.54
CA ILE A 77 -12.32 20.24 -7.73
C ILE A 77 -13.75 20.28 -8.25
N LEU A 78 -14.43 19.14 -8.35
CA LEU A 78 -15.83 19.05 -8.79
C LEU A 78 -16.75 19.85 -7.87
N TYR A 79 -16.59 19.71 -6.56
CA TYR A 79 -17.38 20.45 -5.58
C TYR A 79 -17.19 21.97 -5.73
N ASN A 80 -15.94 22.45 -5.80
CA ASN A 80 -15.67 23.88 -5.98
C ASN A 80 -16.12 24.41 -7.35
N GLY A 81 -16.01 23.60 -8.41
CA GLY A 81 -16.48 23.95 -9.74
C GLY A 81 -18.00 24.13 -9.77
N MET A 82 -18.75 23.24 -9.11
CA MET A 82 -20.21 23.35 -8.98
C MET A 82 -20.61 24.56 -8.13
N ASP A 83 -19.95 24.79 -7.00
CA ASP A 83 -20.25 25.89 -6.08
C ASP A 83 -20.00 27.26 -6.73
N SER A 84 -18.89 27.39 -7.47
CA SER A 84 -18.57 28.60 -8.24
C SER A 84 -19.37 28.75 -9.53
N GLY A 85 -20.25 27.80 -9.88
CA GLY A 85 -21.01 27.82 -11.12
C GLY A 85 -20.15 27.79 -12.38
N TRP A 86 -18.91 27.29 -12.29
CA TRP A 86 -17.93 27.25 -13.38
C TRP A 86 -17.65 28.62 -14.02
N THR A 87 -17.72 29.71 -13.25
CA THR A 87 -17.49 31.08 -13.76
C THR A 87 -16.02 31.43 -13.97
N GLY A 88 -15.11 30.45 -13.92
CA GLY A 88 -13.68 30.63 -14.11
C GLY A 88 -13.31 31.06 -15.54
N THR A 89 -12.07 31.52 -15.71
CA THR A 89 -11.58 31.90 -17.04
C THR A 89 -11.42 30.65 -17.93
N ARG A 90 -11.55 30.79 -19.27
CA ARG A 90 -11.35 29.67 -20.21
C ARG A 90 -10.04 28.87 -19.96
N PRO A 91 -8.86 29.49 -19.74
CA PRO A 91 -7.64 28.73 -19.44
C PRO A 91 -7.73 27.95 -18.12
N GLU A 92 -8.40 28.50 -17.10
CA GLU A 92 -8.57 27.86 -15.80
C GLU A 92 -9.41 26.57 -15.89
N ILE A 93 -10.51 26.61 -16.66
CA ILE A 93 -11.35 25.44 -16.92
C ILE A 93 -10.55 24.35 -17.66
N VAL A 94 -9.75 24.73 -18.66
CA VAL A 94 -8.89 23.78 -19.40
C VAL A 94 -7.85 23.15 -18.47
N SER A 95 -7.23 23.94 -17.60
CA SER A 95 -6.29 23.44 -16.59
C SER A 95 -6.95 22.45 -15.63
N TYR A 96 -8.18 22.71 -15.19
CA TYR A 96 -8.93 21.76 -14.34
C TYR A 96 -9.19 20.44 -15.04
N ILE A 97 -9.71 20.47 -16.27
CA ILE A 97 -9.99 19.27 -17.06
C ILE A 97 -8.71 18.46 -17.28
N ALA A 98 -7.61 19.14 -17.63
CA ALA A 98 -6.31 18.51 -17.84
C ALA A 98 -5.81 17.81 -16.56
N ILE A 99 -5.86 18.47 -15.41
CA ILE A 99 -5.44 17.91 -14.13
C ILE A 99 -6.32 16.72 -13.72
N MET A 100 -7.64 16.84 -13.85
CA MET A 100 -8.56 15.73 -13.55
C MET A 100 -8.29 14.52 -14.44
N THR A 101 -8.02 14.75 -15.73
CA THR A 101 -7.68 13.68 -16.67
C THR A 101 -6.37 12.99 -16.29
N LEU A 102 -5.33 13.76 -15.93
CA LEU A 102 -4.05 13.22 -15.47
C LEU A 102 -4.19 12.40 -14.18
N LEU A 103 -4.99 12.87 -13.22
CA LEU A 103 -5.26 12.16 -11.97
C LEU A 103 -6.05 10.88 -12.20
N ALA A 104 -7.09 10.93 -13.04
CA ALA A 104 -7.85 9.76 -13.43
C ALA A 104 -6.97 8.72 -14.13
N LEU A 105 -6.08 9.18 -15.02
CA LEU A 105 -5.10 8.31 -15.68
C LEU A 105 -4.10 7.72 -14.69
N ASN A 106 -3.60 8.49 -13.73
CA ASN A 106 -2.72 8.01 -12.66
C ASN A 106 -3.41 6.91 -11.83
N ILE A 107 -4.67 7.12 -11.44
CA ILE A 107 -5.48 6.10 -10.75
C ILE A 107 -5.61 4.85 -11.64
N ALA A 108 -5.95 5.00 -12.92
CA ALA A 108 -6.13 3.88 -13.84
C ALA A 108 -4.84 3.06 -14.04
N LEU A 109 -3.71 3.73 -14.24
CA LEU A 109 -2.40 3.10 -14.39
C LEU A 109 -1.99 2.34 -13.12
N MET A 110 -2.16 2.96 -11.95
CA MET A 110 -1.81 2.34 -10.68
C MET A 110 -2.74 1.15 -10.35
N SER A 111 -4.02 1.26 -10.68
CA SER A 111 -5.02 0.20 -10.50
C SER A 111 -4.73 -1.01 -11.39
N ARG A 112 -4.32 -0.80 -12.65
CA ARG A 112 -3.89 -1.88 -13.55
C ARG A 112 -2.67 -2.63 -13.01
N GLY A 113 -1.69 -1.91 -12.46
CA GLY A 113 -0.54 -2.53 -11.80
C GLY A 113 -0.92 -3.40 -10.60
N LEU A 114 -1.93 -2.98 -9.82
CA LEU A 114 -2.48 -3.76 -8.70
C LEU A 114 -3.26 -5.01 -9.18
N LEU A 115 -4.05 -4.88 -10.24
CA LEU A 115 -4.84 -5.99 -10.81
C LEU A 115 -3.95 -7.05 -11.47
N ALA A 116 -2.88 -6.64 -12.16
CA ALA A 116 -1.90 -7.56 -12.75
C ALA A 116 -1.22 -8.45 -11.70
N GLN A 117 -0.93 -7.92 -10.50
CA GLN A 117 -0.38 -8.73 -9.41
C GLN A 117 -1.38 -9.79 -8.90
N ARG A 118 -2.68 -9.52 -8.99
CA ARG A 118 -3.72 -10.46 -8.52
C ARG A 118 -3.85 -11.70 -9.41
N HIS A 119 -3.55 -11.57 -10.70
CA HIS A 119 -3.65 -12.69 -11.66
C HIS A 119 -2.48 -13.69 -11.56
N HIS A 120 -1.31 -13.27 -11.07
CA HIS A 120 -0.17 -14.18 -10.90
C HIS A 120 -0.26 -15.05 -9.64
N THR A 121 -1.17 -14.77 -8.70
CA THR A 121 -1.34 -15.54 -7.45
C THR A 121 -2.40 -16.64 -7.56
N GLY A 122 -3.03 -16.82 -8.73
CA GLY A 122 -4.14 -17.76 -8.94
C GLY A 122 -3.81 -18.98 -9.81
N ARG A 123 -2.54 -19.28 -10.07
CA ARG A 123 -2.10 -20.49 -10.79
C ARG A 123 -1.16 -21.31 -9.93
#